data_AF-A0A9E0LNZ0-F1
#
_entry.id   AF-A0A9E0LNZ0-F1
#
_cell.length_a   1.000
_cell.length_b   1.000
_cell.length_c   1.000
_cell.angle_alpha   90.00
_cell.angle_beta   90.00
_cell.angle_gamma   90.00
#
_symmetry.space_group_name_H-M   'P 1'
#
loop_
_entity.id
_entity.type
_entity.pdbx_description
1 polymer ?
#
loop_
_entity_poly.entity_id
_entity_poly.type
_entity_poly.pdbx_seq_one_letter_code
_entity_poly.pdbx_strand_id
1 'polypeptide(L)' 'MEEMQKKLDQARAEYHAAVNRGNEAEEDSTWADYMNVFFQVSQYNKAHGTKILPTIHPVR' A
#
# COMPACT_ATOMS: atom_id res chain seq x y z
N MET A 1 10.08 0.29 -11.23
CA MET A 1 9.35 1.53 -10.87
C MET A 1 7.85 1.35 -10.98
N GLU A 2 7.30 1.22 -12.20
CA GLU A 2 5.84 1.13 -12.42
C GLU A 2 5.19 -0.06 -11.69
N GLU A 3 5.88 -1.20 -11.64
CA GLU A 3 5.38 -2.40 -10.93
C GLU A 3 5.30 -2.21 -9.41
N MET A 4 6.29 -1.56 -8.79
CA MET A 4 6.30 -1.32 -7.34
C MET A 4 5.27 -0.27 -6.94
N GLN A 5 5.05 0.75 -7.78
CA GLN A 5 3.96 1.72 -7.60
C GLN A 5 2.60 1.01 -7.65
N LYS A 6 2.37 0.17 -8.67
CA LYS A 6 1.13 -0.60 -8.81
C LYS A 6 0.87 -1.52 -7.61
N LYS A 7 1.89 -2.23 -7.14
CA LYS A 7 1.80 -3.10 -5.94
C LYS A 7 1.41 -2.31 -4.70
N LEU A 8 2.03 -1.14 -4.50
CA LEU A 8 1.73 -0.27 -3.35
C LEU A 8 0.30 0.27 -3.40
N ASP A 9 -0.12 0.77 -4.56
CA ASP A 9 -1.47 1.33 -4.73
C ASP A 9 -2.55 0.25 -4.62
N GLN A 10 -2.29 -0.97 -5.11
CA GLN A 10 -3.19 -2.10 -4.96
C GLN A 10 -3.34 -2.52 -3.49
N ALA A 11 -2.24 -2.74 -2.77
CA ALA A 11 -2.30 -3.15 -1.36
C ALA A 11 -2.99 -2.08 -0.50
N ARG A 12 -2.78 -0.79 -0.82
CA ARG A 12 -3.50 0.32 -0.18
C ARG A 12 -5.00 0.27 -0.47
N ALA A 13 -5.40 0.00 -1.71
CA ALA A 13 -6.81 -0.09 -2.10
C ALA A 13 -7.53 -1.25 -1.40
N GLU A 14 -6.86 -2.40 -1.27
CA GLU A 14 -7.38 -3.58 -0.57
C GLU A 14 -7.60 -3.30 0.93
N TYR A 15 -6.64 -2.64 1.59
CA TYR A 15 -6.79 -2.18 2.97
C TYR A 15 -7.98 -1.22 3.14
N HIS A 16 -8.09 -0.20 2.30
CA HIS A 16 -9.23 0.72 2.37
C HIS A 16 -10.57 0.05 2.07
N ALA A 17 -10.60 -0.94 1.18
CA ALA A 17 -11.80 -1.73 0.92
C ALA A 17 -12.20 -2.55 2.15
N ALA A 18 -11.24 -3.16 2.86
CA ALA A 18 -11.51 -3.86 4.12
C ALA A 18 -12.07 -2.92 5.19
N VAL A 19 -11.45 -1.74 5.37
CA VAL A 19 -11.93 -0.69 6.30
C VAL A 19 -13.35 -0.24 5.97
N ASN A 20 -13.67 -0.04 4.69
CA ASN A 20 -15.02 0.35 4.28
C ASN A 20 -16.06 -0.76 4.49
N ARG A 21 -15.64 -2.03 4.56
CA ARG A 21 -16.52 -3.16 4.85
C ARG A 21 -16.70 -3.39 6.36
N GLY A 22 -15.87 -2.78 7.21
CA GLY A 22 -15.93 -2.93 8.67
C GLY A 22 -15.63 -4.35 9.15
N ASN A 23 -14.78 -5.08 8.43
CA ASN A 23 -14.37 -6.43 8.78
C ASN A 23 -12.99 -6.40 9.43
N GLU A 24 -12.93 -6.34 10.76
CA GLU A 24 -11.69 -6.21 11.54
C GLU A 24 -10.62 -7.25 11.18
N ALA A 25 -11.01 -8.51 10.93
CA ALA A 25 -10.05 -9.56 10.57
C ALA A 25 -9.45 -9.35 9.17
N GLU A 26 -10.24 -8.84 8.21
CA GLU A 26 -9.72 -8.45 6.90
C GLU A 26 -8.89 -7.17 6.99
N GLU A 27 -9.27 -6.21 7.82
CA GLU A 27 -8.52 -4.97 8.06
C GLU A 27 -7.12 -5.27 8.58
N ASP A 28 -7.00 -6.13 9.60
CA ASP A 28 -5.71 -6.52 10.17
C ASP A 28 -4.81 -7.23 9.14
N SER A 29 -5.38 -8.17 8.37
CA SER A 29 -4.65 -8.89 7.34
C SER A 29 -4.18 -7.96 6.22
N THR A 30 -5.08 -7.15 5.68
CA THR A 30 -4.78 -6.23 4.56
C THR A 30 -3.87 -5.09 4.99
N TRP A 31 -3.92 -4.67 6.27
CA TRP A 31 -2.96 -3.73 6.86
C TRP A 31 -1.55 -4.32 6.90
N ALA A 32 -1.40 -5.57 7.37
CA ALA A 32 -0.10 -6.24 7.40
C ALA A 32 0.50 -6.37 5.99
N ASP A 33 -0.32 -6.73 5.00
CA ASP A 33 0.09 -6.82 3.60
C ASP A 33 0.52 -5.46 3.04
N TYR A 34 -0.26 -4.40 3.29
CA TYR A 34 0.07 -3.03 2.89
C TYR A 34 1.41 -2.57 3.51
N MET A 35 1.63 -2.82 4.80
CA MET A 35 2.87 -2.45 5.48
C MET A 35 4.09 -3.22 4.98
N ASN A 36 3.93 -4.51 4.64
CA ASN A 36 4.98 -5.30 4.02
C ASN A 36 5.38 -4.73 2.65
N VAL A 37 4.41 -4.41 1.80
CA VAL A 37 4.67 -3.79 0.48
C VAL A 37 5.30 -2.40 0.65
N PHE A 38 4.82 -1.60 1.60
CA PHE A 38 5.40 -0.29 1.89
C PHE A 38 6.88 -0.39 2.30
N PHE A 39 7.23 -1.37 3.14
CA PHE A 39 8.62 -1.63 3.51
C PHE A 39 9.47 -2.05 2.30
N GLN A 40 8.98 -2.94 1.44
CA GLN A 40 9.69 -3.32 0.21
C GLN A 40 9.93 -2.10 -0.69
N VAL A 41 8.95 -1.21 -0.82
CA VAL A 41 9.07 0.04 -1.56
C VAL A 41 10.10 0.97 -0.93
N SER A 42 10.17 1.10 0.40
CA SER A 42 11.19 1.93 1.05
C SER A 42 12.61 1.42 0.79
N GLN A 43 12.79 0.08 0.80
CA GLN A 43 14.06 -0.54 0.47
C GLN A 43 14.44 -0.33 -1.00
N TYR A 44 13.47 -0.46 -1.91
CA TYR A 44 13.66 -0.18 -3.34
C TYR A 44 14.04 1.30 -3.57
N ASN A 45 13.34 2.23 -2.93
CA ASN A 45 13.66 3.67 -3.00
C ASN A 45 15.09 3.96 -2.57
N LYS A 46 15.55 3.35 -1.48
CA LYS A 46 16.93 3.48 -1.00
C LYS A 46 17.95 2.92 -2.00
N ALA A 47 17.68 1.76 -2.59
CA ALA A 47 18.61 1.11 -3.50
C ALA A 47 18.72 1.79 -4.87
N HIS A 48 17.61 2.38 -5.36
CA HIS A 48 17.53 2.90 -6.72
C HIS A 48 17.47 4.44 -6.81
N GLY A 49 17.50 5.15 -5.68
CA GLY A 49 17.40 6.61 -5.65
C GLY A 49 16.02 7.13 -6.09
N THR A 50 14.98 6.30 -5.91
CA THR A 50 13.62 6.60 -6.36
C THR A 50 12.75 7.12 -5.22
N LYS A 51 11.60 7.71 -5.56
CA LYS A 51 10.63 8.22 -4.59
C LYS A 51 9.21 7.74 -4.92
N ILE A 52 9.01 6.44 -4.82
CA ILE A 52 7.69 5.81 -4.90
C ILE A 52 6.97 6.07 -3.56
N LEU A 53 5.76 6.61 -3.62
CA LEU A 53 4.92 6.90 -2.45
C LEU A 53 3.48 6.46 -2.74
N PRO A 54 2.67 6.17 -1.71
CA PRO A 54 1.27 5.81 -1.91
C PRO A 54 0.52 6.95 -2.57
N THR A 55 -0.31 6.64 -3.58
CA THR A 55 -1.15 7.66 -4.21
C THR A 55 -2.27 8.04 -3.25
N ILE A 56 -2.25 9.29 -2.76
CA ILE A 56 -3.31 9.83 -1.91
C ILE A 56 -4.40 10.39 -2.82
N HIS A 57 -5.46 9.62 -3.05
CA HIS A 57 -6.67 10.16 -3.66
C HIS A 57 -7.43 10.99 -2.61
N PRO A 58 -7.78 12.25 -2.89
CA PRO A 58 -8.63 13.02 -1.99
C PRO A 58 -9.97 12.29 -1.84
N VAL A 59 -10.40 12.08 -0.59
CA VAL A 59 -11.74 11.61 -0.28
C VAL A 59 -12.71 12.72 -0.71
N ARG A 60 -13.62 12.41 -1.65
CA ARG A 60 -14.69 13.32 -2.08
C ARG A 60 -15.89 13.21 -1.15
#